data_AF-A0A1X6WQB2-F1
#
_entry.id   AF-A0A1X6WQB2-F1
#
_cell.length_a   1.000
_cell.length_b   1.000
_cell.length_c   1.000
_cell.angle_alpha   90.00
_cell.angle_beta   90.00
_cell.angle_gamma   90.00
#
_symmetry.space_group_name_H-M   'P 1'
#
loop_
_entity.id
_entity.type
_entity.pdbx_description
1 polymer ?
#
loop_
_entity_poly.entity_id
_entity_poly.type
_entity_poly.pdbx_seq_one_letter_code
_entity_poly.pdbx_strand_id
1 'polypeptide(L)'
;MDEDNLIKLIKEKLIARENTKDSVVYQHYGQIETPPNTSLFKKCRTLEISHVSIQLMNELYRFEKTPWTDWIFTGLSYQTLFYFEINYFILPFIPWQMLIEWPVEFMISNQKICSFQERTLTRSMIAKLPDDVILVKMKQQKLTEEATEFIRNKKIKVIERSNQSCIWEE
;
A
#
# COMPACT_ATOMS: atom_id res chain seq x y z
N MET A 1 20.63 -36.46 -3.18
CA MET A 1 20.40 -35.05 -3.53
C MET A 1 21.49 -34.27 -2.83
N ASP A 2 22.37 -33.67 -3.61
CA ASP A 2 23.56 -32.96 -3.11
C ASP A 2 23.16 -31.62 -2.45
N GLU A 3 23.84 -31.23 -1.38
CA GLU A 3 23.54 -30.03 -0.60
C GLU A 3 23.64 -28.77 -1.49
N ASP A 4 24.64 -28.73 -2.37
CA ASP A 4 24.85 -27.64 -3.33
C ASP A 4 23.68 -27.50 -4.31
N ASN A 5 23.09 -28.62 -4.74
CA ASN A 5 21.93 -28.60 -5.63
C ASN A 5 20.68 -28.08 -4.90
N LEU A 6 20.51 -28.38 -3.61
CA LEU A 6 19.41 -27.85 -2.81
C LEU A 6 19.55 -26.33 -2.61
N ILE A 7 20.76 -25.86 -2.27
CA ILE A 7 21.05 -24.43 -2.10
C ILE A 7 20.77 -23.67 -3.38
N LYS A 8 21.21 -24.20 -4.54
CA LYS A 8 20.96 -23.59 -5.84
C LYS A 8 19.46 -23.45 -6.13
N LEU A 9 18.69 -24.52 -5.92
CA LEU A 9 17.23 -24.50 -6.12
C LEU A 9 16.52 -23.50 -5.21
N ILE A 10 16.96 -23.38 -3.94
CA ILE A 10 16.40 -22.40 -3.01
C ILE A 10 16.68 -20.98 -3.50
N LYS A 11 17.93 -20.68 -3.89
CA LYS A 11 18.31 -19.36 -4.41
C LYS A 11 17.51 -19.00 -5.66
N GLU A 12 17.39 -19.91 -6.61
CA GLU A 12 16.60 -19.72 -7.83
C GLU A 12 15.14 -19.41 -7.50
N LYS A 13 14.53 -20.13 -6.56
CA LYS A 13 13.16 -19.85 -6.12
C LYS A 13 13.01 -18.51 -5.43
N LEU A 14 13.97 -18.10 -4.60
CA LEU A 14 13.94 -16.80 -3.92
C LEU A 14 14.06 -15.64 -4.92
N ILE A 15 14.98 -15.75 -5.89
CA ILE A 15 15.16 -14.76 -6.96
C ILE A 15 13.92 -14.68 -7.83
N ALA A 16 13.34 -15.83 -8.22
CA ALA A 16 12.10 -15.85 -8.98
C ALA A 16 10.96 -15.17 -8.21
N ARG A 17 10.80 -15.50 -6.92
CA ARG A 17 9.79 -14.90 -6.06
C ARG A 17 9.92 -13.39 -5.97
N GLU A 18 11.14 -12.87 -5.77
CA GLU A 18 11.37 -11.43 -5.60
C GLU A 18 10.89 -10.60 -6.78
N ASN A 19 10.95 -11.18 -7.99
CA ASN A 19 10.52 -10.53 -9.22
C ASN A 19 9.08 -10.85 -9.64
N THR A 20 8.39 -11.75 -8.91
CA THR A 20 7.04 -12.18 -9.26
C THR A 20 5.99 -11.33 -8.56
N LYS A 21 5.06 -10.82 -9.37
CA LYS A 21 3.89 -10.06 -8.95
C LYS A 21 2.63 -10.80 -9.40
N ASP A 22 1.58 -10.71 -8.61
CA ASP A 22 0.26 -11.22 -8.97
C ASP A 22 -0.84 -10.27 -8.46
N SER A 23 -2.05 -10.41 -9.00
CA SER A 23 -3.20 -9.60 -8.63
C SER A 23 -4.37 -10.46 -8.14
N VAL A 24 -5.07 -9.94 -7.14
CA VAL A 24 -6.20 -10.61 -6.49
C VAL A 24 -7.34 -9.62 -6.36
N VAL A 25 -8.57 -10.09 -6.52
CA VAL A 25 -9.78 -9.26 -6.41
C VAL A 25 -10.36 -9.44 -5.01
N TYR A 26 -10.57 -8.35 -4.28
CA TYR A 26 -11.20 -8.40 -2.96
C TYR A 26 -12.71 -8.65 -3.03
N GLN A 27 -13.39 -7.99 -3.97
CA GLN A 27 -14.83 -8.09 -4.14
C GLN A 27 -15.24 -7.93 -5.60
N HIS A 28 -16.34 -8.59 -5.97
CA HIS A 28 -16.97 -8.46 -7.28
C HIS A 28 -18.47 -8.22 -7.11
N TYR A 29 -19.02 -7.19 -7.78
CA TYR A 29 -20.43 -6.78 -7.65
C TYR A 29 -20.96 -6.65 -6.20
N GLY A 30 -20.10 -6.18 -5.28
CA GLY A 30 -20.46 -5.99 -3.86
C GLY A 30 -20.44 -7.26 -3.01
N GLN A 31 -20.03 -8.40 -3.56
CA GLN A 31 -19.78 -9.63 -2.80
C GLN A 31 -18.30 -9.77 -2.52
N ILE A 32 -17.97 -10.03 -1.25
CA ILE A 32 -16.59 -10.27 -0.81
C ILE A 32 -16.17 -11.66 -1.29
N GLU A 33 -15.08 -11.73 -2.03
CA GLU A 33 -14.51 -12.99 -2.50
C GLU A 33 -13.81 -13.73 -1.36
N THR A 34 -13.59 -15.04 -1.50
CA THR A 34 -12.74 -15.75 -0.54
C THR A 34 -11.28 -15.42 -0.81
N PRO A 35 -10.45 -15.12 0.21
CA PRO A 35 -9.03 -14.87 -0.01
C PRO A 35 -8.34 -16.09 -0.65
N PRO A 36 -7.33 -15.89 -1.52
CA PRO A 36 -6.61 -16.98 -2.16
C PRO A 36 -5.87 -17.89 -1.18
N ASN A 37 -5.34 -19.01 -1.68
CA ASN A 37 -4.51 -19.88 -0.87
C ASN A 37 -3.17 -19.21 -0.49
N THR A 38 -2.72 -19.40 0.76
CA THR A 38 -1.45 -18.84 1.28
C THR A 38 -0.19 -19.32 0.57
N SER A 39 -0.28 -20.41 -0.21
CA SER A 39 0.81 -20.85 -1.10
C SER A 39 1.23 -19.78 -2.11
N LEU A 40 0.37 -18.79 -2.40
CA LEU A 40 0.70 -17.63 -3.22
C LEU A 40 1.88 -16.83 -2.67
N PHE A 41 1.99 -16.70 -1.34
CA PHE A 41 3.08 -15.95 -0.70
C PHE A 41 4.47 -16.59 -0.90
N LYS A 42 4.51 -17.89 -1.19
CA LYS A 42 5.75 -18.61 -1.51
C LYS A 42 6.20 -18.37 -2.94
N LYS A 43 5.29 -17.93 -3.81
CA LYS A 43 5.52 -17.71 -5.24
C LYS A 43 5.73 -16.24 -5.57
N CYS A 44 5.00 -15.34 -4.90
CA CYS A 44 4.98 -13.92 -5.23
C CYS A 44 5.51 -13.09 -4.08
N ARG A 45 6.39 -12.14 -4.38
CA ARG A 45 6.82 -11.12 -3.43
C ARG A 45 5.82 -9.99 -3.33
N THR A 46 5.16 -9.66 -4.44
CA THR A 46 4.24 -8.54 -4.53
C THR A 46 2.83 -9.01 -4.89
N LEU A 47 1.84 -8.53 -4.15
CA LEU A 47 0.44 -8.79 -4.42
C LEU A 47 -0.33 -7.48 -4.52
N GLU A 48 -1.02 -7.31 -5.63
CA GLU A 48 -1.97 -6.23 -5.84
C GLU A 48 -3.37 -6.70 -5.50
N ILE A 49 -4.04 -6.02 -4.56
CA ILE A 49 -5.43 -6.28 -4.21
C ILE A 49 -6.28 -5.19 -4.87
N SER A 50 -7.14 -5.58 -5.80
CA SER A 50 -8.05 -4.69 -6.50
C SER A 50 -9.46 -4.72 -5.92
N HIS A 51 -10.23 -3.67 -6.24
CA HIS A 51 -11.59 -3.45 -5.74
C HIS A 51 -11.68 -3.40 -4.22
N VAL A 52 -10.62 -2.97 -3.55
CA VAL A 52 -10.58 -2.80 -2.11
C VAL A 52 -11.71 -1.87 -1.67
N SER A 53 -12.42 -2.25 -0.60
CA SER A 53 -13.53 -1.47 -0.06
C SER A 53 -13.16 -0.79 1.25
N ILE A 54 -13.99 0.16 1.66
CA ILE A 54 -13.90 0.82 2.98
C ILE A 54 -13.97 -0.22 4.10
N GLN A 55 -14.78 -1.27 3.93
CA GLN A 55 -14.93 -2.33 4.93
C GLN A 55 -13.59 -3.02 5.21
N LEU A 56 -12.84 -3.42 4.18
CA LEU A 56 -11.52 -4.06 4.39
C LEU A 56 -10.55 -3.12 5.12
N MET A 57 -10.58 -1.82 4.81
CA MET A 57 -9.71 -0.84 5.49
C MET A 57 -10.03 -0.76 6.98
N ASN A 58 -11.32 -0.73 7.32
CA ASN A 58 -11.75 -0.71 8.71
C ASN A 58 -11.42 -2.02 9.45
N GLU A 59 -11.71 -3.18 8.84
CA GLU A 59 -11.39 -4.50 9.40
C GLU A 59 -9.90 -4.64 9.69
N LEU A 60 -9.05 -4.24 8.74
CA LEU A 60 -7.61 -4.21 8.92
C LEU A 60 -7.23 -3.28 10.06
N TYR A 61 -7.66 -2.02 10.03
CA TYR A 61 -7.30 -1.02 11.03
C TYR A 61 -7.66 -1.45 12.46
N ARG A 62 -8.79 -2.15 12.62
CA ARG A 62 -9.27 -2.68 13.89
C ARG A 62 -8.71 -4.06 14.25
N PHE A 63 -7.88 -4.66 13.39
CA PHE A 63 -7.37 -6.02 13.55
C PHE A 63 -8.49 -7.05 13.76
N GLU A 64 -9.61 -6.87 13.05
CA GLU A 64 -10.73 -7.82 13.10
C GLU A 64 -10.29 -9.18 12.57
N LYS A 65 -10.87 -10.27 13.09
CA LYS A 65 -10.55 -11.64 12.66
C LYS A 65 -11.48 -12.06 11.52
N THR A 66 -11.12 -11.66 10.31
CA THR A 66 -11.82 -12.04 9.08
C THR A 66 -10.88 -12.87 8.19
N PRO A 67 -11.40 -13.70 7.26
CA PRO A 67 -10.53 -14.47 6.38
C PRO A 67 -9.51 -13.61 5.62
N TRP A 68 -9.90 -12.41 5.19
CA TRP A 68 -9.04 -11.48 4.47
C TRP A 68 -7.96 -10.85 5.34
N THR A 69 -8.32 -10.37 6.53
CA THR A 69 -7.36 -9.78 7.48
C THR A 69 -6.33 -10.82 7.93
N ASP A 70 -6.76 -12.03 8.29
CA ASP A 70 -5.86 -13.14 8.65
C ASP A 70 -4.93 -13.50 7.49
N TRP A 71 -5.45 -13.52 6.25
CA TRP A 71 -4.64 -13.80 5.06
C TRP A 71 -3.62 -12.71 4.80
N ILE A 72 -4.00 -11.42 4.88
CA ILE A 72 -3.09 -10.29 4.69
C ILE A 72 -2.00 -10.29 5.76
N PHE A 73 -2.35 -10.45 7.04
CA PHE A 73 -1.39 -10.51 8.14
C PHE A 73 -0.45 -11.72 8.03
N THR A 74 -0.97 -12.87 7.56
CA THR A 74 -0.13 -14.01 7.20
C THR A 74 0.85 -13.61 6.10
N GLY A 75 0.38 -12.99 5.01
CA GLY A 75 1.24 -12.55 3.91
C GLY A 75 2.34 -11.58 4.36
N LEU A 76 2.02 -10.64 5.25
CA LEU A 76 3.01 -9.73 5.84
C LEU A 76 4.08 -10.48 6.63
N SER A 77 3.71 -11.55 7.33
CA SER A 77 4.67 -12.44 8.02
C SER A 77 5.59 -13.19 7.05
N TYR A 78 5.14 -13.44 5.82
CA TYR A 78 5.95 -13.95 4.70
C TYR A 78 6.69 -12.83 3.95
N GLN A 79 6.66 -11.60 4.48
CA GLN A 79 7.23 -10.40 3.89
C GLN A 79 6.63 -10.11 2.50
N THR A 80 5.38 -10.49 2.23
CA THR A 80 4.70 -10.11 0.99
C THR A 80 4.42 -8.60 1.01
N LEU A 81 4.75 -7.92 -0.09
CA LEU A 81 4.44 -6.52 -0.32
C LEU A 81 3.03 -6.40 -0.88
N PHE A 82 2.15 -5.71 -0.17
CA PHE A 82 0.78 -5.50 -0.61
C PHE A 82 0.58 -4.12 -1.21
N TYR A 83 -0.07 -4.09 -2.38
CA TYR A 83 -0.53 -2.89 -3.06
C TYR A 83 -2.04 -2.91 -3.11
N PHE A 84 -2.70 -1.95 -2.47
CA PHE A 84 -4.15 -1.84 -2.45
C PHE A 84 -4.58 -0.81 -3.49
N GLU A 85 -5.18 -1.30 -4.57
CA GLU A 85 -5.79 -0.45 -5.58
C GLU A 85 -7.16 -0.01 -5.06
N ILE A 86 -7.24 1.27 -4.71
CA ILE A 86 -8.43 1.92 -4.16
C ILE A 86 -8.99 2.92 -5.17
N ASN A 87 -10.26 3.27 -5.01
CA ASN A 87 -10.82 4.40 -5.73
C ASN A 87 -10.58 5.73 -4.97
N TYR A 88 -10.69 6.85 -5.67
CA TYR A 88 -10.54 8.19 -5.07
C TYR A 88 -11.53 8.47 -3.93
N PHE A 89 -12.72 7.84 -3.94
CA PHE A 89 -13.76 8.05 -2.93
C PHE A 89 -13.44 7.37 -1.59
N ILE A 90 -12.61 6.33 -1.60
CA ILE A 90 -12.21 5.60 -0.39
C ILE A 90 -11.08 6.32 0.35
N LEU A 91 -10.23 7.07 -0.35
CA LEU A 91 -9.06 7.73 0.23
C LEU A 91 -9.36 8.56 1.52
N PRO A 92 -10.44 9.36 1.60
CA PRO A 92 -10.79 10.07 2.83
C PRO A 92 -11.14 9.17 4.03
N PHE A 93 -11.51 7.91 3.77
CA PHE A 93 -11.89 6.90 4.76
C PHE A 93 -10.73 6.00 5.19
N ILE A 94 -9.53 6.23 4.65
CA ILE A 94 -8.33 5.53 5.12
C ILE A 94 -7.77 6.30 6.32
N PRO A 95 -7.61 5.68 7.50
CA PRO A 95 -6.91 6.26 8.64
C PRO A 95 -5.56 6.85 8.25
N TRP A 96 -5.21 8.03 8.79
CA TRP A 96 -3.96 8.69 8.43
C TRP A 96 -2.74 7.80 8.73
N GLN A 97 -2.75 7.07 9.86
CA GLN A 97 -1.70 6.13 10.23
C GLN A 97 -1.47 5.04 9.17
N MET A 98 -2.53 4.56 8.51
CA MET A 98 -2.38 3.59 7.42
C MET A 98 -1.61 4.17 6.23
N LEU A 99 -1.73 5.46 5.97
CA LEU A 99 -1.02 6.10 4.84
C LEU A 99 0.46 6.37 5.12
N ILE A 100 0.90 6.40 6.39
CA ILE A 100 2.27 6.80 6.77
C ILE A 100 3.10 5.69 7.41
N GLU A 101 2.49 4.76 8.14
CA GLU A 101 3.20 3.83 9.04
C GLU A 101 2.92 2.35 8.74
N TRP A 102 1.89 2.04 7.96
CA TRP A 102 1.50 0.67 7.70
C TRP A 102 2.38 -0.04 6.67
N PRO A 103 2.53 -1.37 6.77
CA PRO A 103 3.34 -2.18 5.86
C PRO A 103 2.59 -2.53 4.55
N VAL A 104 1.71 -1.64 4.08
CA VAL A 104 0.96 -1.78 2.82
C VAL A 104 1.07 -0.48 2.03
N GLU A 105 1.07 -0.60 0.71
CA GLU A 105 1.10 0.57 -0.20
C GLU A 105 -0.28 0.76 -0.84
N PHE A 106 -0.68 2.00 -1.06
CA PHE A 106 -1.95 2.33 -1.71
C PHE A 106 -1.70 2.85 -3.12
N MET A 107 -2.58 2.48 -4.04
CA MET A 107 -2.55 2.91 -5.43
C MET A 107 -3.92 3.43 -5.86
N ILE A 108 -3.92 4.43 -6.73
CA ILE A 108 -5.12 4.88 -7.45
C ILE A 108 -4.77 5.00 -8.92
N SER A 109 -5.44 4.21 -9.76
CA SER A 109 -5.21 4.19 -11.21
C SER A 109 -3.73 3.97 -11.54
N ASN A 110 -3.09 3.00 -10.89
CA ASN A 110 -1.65 2.69 -10.96
C ASN A 110 -0.70 3.76 -10.42
N GLN A 111 -1.20 4.87 -9.88
CA GLN A 111 -0.35 5.88 -9.23
C GLN A 111 -0.22 5.56 -7.75
N LYS A 112 1.02 5.42 -7.28
CA LYS A 112 1.30 5.21 -5.85
C LYS A 112 0.89 6.43 -5.03
N ILE A 113 0.21 6.19 -3.92
CA ILE A 113 -0.05 7.19 -2.90
C ILE A 113 1.17 7.27 -1.97
N CYS A 114 1.67 8.48 -1.75
CA CYS A 114 2.73 8.76 -0.81
C CYS A 114 2.27 9.81 0.20
N SER A 115 2.56 9.57 1.47
CA SER A 115 2.27 10.49 2.57
C SER A 115 3.47 10.56 3.50
N PHE A 116 3.55 11.63 4.27
CA PHE A 116 4.66 11.89 5.18
C PHE A 116 4.11 12.22 6.57
N GLN A 117 4.85 11.88 7.62
CA GLN A 117 4.47 12.20 9.00
C GLN A 117 4.88 13.63 9.39
N GLU A 118 5.90 14.17 8.73
CA GLU A 118 6.53 15.44 9.09
C GLU A 118 5.60 16.63 8.85
N ARG A 119 5.61 17.60 9.78
CA ARG A 119 4.81 18.82 9.67
C ARG A 119 5.26 19.74 8.54
N THR A 120 6.51 19.65 8.12
CA THR A 120 7.09 20.47 7.06
C THR A 120 7.77 19.58 6.03
N LEU A 121 7.27 19.64 4.80
CA LEU A 121 7.73 18.85 3.67
C LEU A 121 8.76 19.65 2.87
N THR A 122 9.97 19.11 2.82
CA THR A 122 11.12 19.75 2.18
C THR A 122 11.37 19.20 0.78
N ARG A 123 12.13 19.94 -0.03
CA ARG A 123 12.52 19.48 -1.38
C ARG A 123 13.19 18.10 -1.35
N SER A 124 14.04 17.82 -0.36
CA SER A 124 14.76 16.54 -0.28
C SER A 124 13.81 15.36 -0.04
N MET A 125 12.70 15.57 0.65
CA MET A 125 11.66 14.55 0.83
C MET A 125 10.92 14.28 -0.48
N ILE A 126 10.48 15.35 -1.16
CA ILE A 126 9.78 15.22 -2.45
C ILE A 126 10.69 14.63 -3.53
N ALA A 127 12.00 14.95 -3.50
CA ALA A 127 12.97 14.43 -4.46
C ALA A 127 13.14 12.90 -4.40
N LYS A 128 12.84 12.27 -3.26
CA LYS A 128 12.88 10.81 -3.09
C LYS A 128 11.62 10.11 -3.59
N LEU A 129 10.56 10.85 -3.88
CA LEU A 129 9.35 10.26 -4.42
C LEU A 129 9.61 9.72 -5.84
N PRO A 130 9.06 8.54 -6.17
CA PRO A 130 8.99 8.07 -7.55
C PRO A 130 8.30 9.09 -8.45
N ASP A 131 8.49 8.93 -9.76
CA ASP A 131 7.72 9.69 -10.74
C ASP A 131 6.27 9.17 -10.79
N ASP A 132 5.34 10.02 -11.20
CA ASP A 132 3.91 9.70 -11.35
C ASP A 132 3.21 9.21 -10.06
N VAL A 133 3.42 9.93 -8.96
CA VAL A 133 2.79 9.64 -7.66
C VAL A 133 1.73 10.66 -7.29
N ILE A 134 0.86 10.24 -6.37
CA ILE A 134 -0.08 11.12 -5.66
C ILE A 134 0.48 11.40 -4.27
N LEU A 135 0.82 12.66 -4.00
CA LEU A 135 1.16 13.12 -2.67
C LEU A 135 -0.12 13.44 -1.89
N VAL A 136 -0.41 12.70 -0.84
CA VAL A 136 -1.47 13.04 0.11
C VAL A 136 -0.83 13.73 1.31
N LYS A 137 -1.33 14.92 1.66
CA LYS A 137 -0.87 15.69 2.81
C LYS A 137 -2.04 16.15 3.66
N MET A 138 -1.78 16.36 4.94
CA MET A 138 -2.68 17.07 5.83
C MET A 138 -2.68 18.57 5.53
N LYS A 139 -3.79 19.25 5.80
CA LYS A 139 -3.91 20.71 5.68
C LYS A 139 -2.91 21.45 6.57
N GLN A 140 -2.64 20.94 7.78
CA GLN A 140 -1.62 21.52 8.66
C GLN A 140 -0.17 21.30 8.20
N GLN A 141 0.08 20.41 7.23
CA GLN A 141 1.42 20.20 6.68
C GLN A 141 1.78 21.32 5.71
N LYS A 142 2.93 21.94 5.98
CA LYS A 142 3.49 23.01 5.16
C LYS A 142 4.47 22.44 4.15
N LEU A 143 4.43 22.95 2.93
CA LEU A 143 5.47 22.72 1.94
C LEU A 143 6.44 23.91 1.99
N THR A 144 7.74 23.61 1.94
CA THR A 144 8.75 24.63 1.63
C THR A 144 8.52 25.19 0.21
N GLU A 145 9.03 26.38 -0.07
CA GLU A 145 8.91 26.99 -1.40
C GLU A 145 9.57 26.11 -2.46
N GLU A 146 10.77 25.59 -2.15
CA GLU A 146 11.50 24.71 -3.05
C GLU A 146 10.80 23.36 -3.25
N ALA A 147 10.13 22.83 -2.22
CA ALA A 147 9.29 21.64 -2.38
C ALA A 147 8.09 21.91 -3.30
N THR A 148 7.45 23.07 -3.15
CA THR A 148 6.29 23.46 -3.97
C THR A 148 6.68 23.61 -5.44
N GLU A 149 7.81 24.26 -5.72
CA GLU A 149 8.33 24.39 -7.07
C GLU A 149 8.68 23.00 -7.67
N PHE A 150 9.33 22.15 -6.88
CA PHE A 150 9.71 20.81 -7.33
C PHE A 150 8.49 19.92 -7.62
N ILE A 151 7.44 19.98 -6.81
CA ILE A 151 6.15 19.31 -7.06
C ILE A 151 5.56 19.73 -8.40
N ARG A 152 5.55 21.04 -8.70
CA ARG A 152 5.03 21.57 -9.96
C ARG A 152 5.86 21.06 -11.15
N ASN A 153 7.19 21.08 -11.02
CA ASN A 153 8.10 20.63 -12.08
C ASN A 153 7.95 19.13 -12.37
N LYS A 154 7.80 18.30 -11.32
CA LYS A 154 7.53 16.86 -11.44
C LYS A 154 6.07 16.53 -11.76
N LYS A 155 5.17 17.52 -11.81
CA LYS A 155 3.71 17.35 -12.01
C LYS A 155 3.09 16.37 -11.00
N ILE A 156 3.59 16.35 -9.76
CA ILE A 156 3.06 15.50 -8.70
C ILE A 156 1.65 15.97 -8.33
N LYS A 157 0.68 15.05 -8.36
CA LYS A 157 -0.69 15.36 -7.93
C LYS A 157 -0.71 15.47 -6.41
N VAL A 158 -1.19 16.59 -5.89
CA VAL A 158 -1.32 16.81 -4.44
C VAL A 158 -2.78 16.75 -4.03
N ILE A 159 -3.08 15.93 -3.03
CA ILE A 159 -4.39 15.85 -2.38
C ILE A 159 -4.24 16.31 -0.94
N GLU A 160 -5.03 17.31 -0.56
CA GLU A 160 -5.07 17.82 0.80
C GLU A 160 -6.23 17.18 1.59
N ARG A 161 -5.94 16.68 2.79
CA ARG A 161 -6.94 16.20 3.75
C ARG A 161 -7.06 17.16 4.94
N SER A 162 -8.29 17.45 5.32
CA SER A 162 -8.62 18.32 6.46
C SER A 162 -8.61 17.60 7.81
N ASN A 163 -8.88 16.29 7.84
CA ASN A 163 -9.02 15.51 9.08
C ASN A 163 -7.94 14.43 9.19
N GLN A 164 -7.24 14.41 10.33
CA GLN A 164 -6.36 13.31 10.71
C GLN A 164 -7.16 12.09 11.15
N SER A 165 -8.25 12.35 11.88
CA SER A 165 -9.20 11.35 12.34
C SER A 165 -10.06 10.87 11.20
N CYS A 166 -10.08 9.56 11.03
CA CYS A 166 -11.06 8.91 10.18
C CYS A 166 -12.34 8.63 10.99
N ILE A 167 -13.47 8.38 10.33
CA ILE A 167 -14.76 8.06 10.99
C ILE A 167 -14.70 6.82 11.90
N TRP A 168 -13.58 6.09 11.90
CA TRP A 168 -13.35 4.87 12.66
C TRP A 168 -12.78 5.11 14.06
N GLU A 169 -12.28 6.32 14.35
CA GLU A 169 -11.77 6.75 15.64
C GLU A 169 -12.94 7.24 16.52
N GLU A 170 -13.63 6.30 17.18
CA GLU A 170 -14.46 6.56 18.36
C GLU A 170 -13.75 6.03 19.62
#